data_AF-A0A8S3EQJ2-F1
#
_entry.id   AF-A0A8S3EQJ2-F1
#
_cell.length_a   1.000
_cell.length_b   1.000
_cell.length_c   1.000
_cell.angle_alpha   90.00
_cell.angle_beta   90.00
_cell.angle_gamma   90.00
#
_symmetry.space_group_name_H-M   'P 1'
#
loop_
_entity.id
_entity.type
_entity.pdbx_description
1 polymer ?
#
loop_
_entity_poly.entity_id
_entity_poly.type
_entity_poly.pdbx_seq_one_letter_code
_entity_poly.pdbx_strand_id
1 'polypeptide(L)'
;MWNTFDTNYNIDRRTANPIGSYVIDTKGYPLNPLGRTGLCGRGDLKRWAVNYQTHLVIMCSTNEIKSGKEIFQYIMKKPKNDDYYRLPSTSTTGANMSAIEKTLKPFLLNIYQTWNNLDSNRNEMKINEIIEHLTFVSTAYVDDPKNTDNAWLETSICCYIQTDLSKNISSNPAIDLNRLFPVLSSNEKTSYTWHQVTRTSKVLESERDVIRLIAKRYNAY
;
A
#
# COMPACT_ATOMS: atom_id res chain seq x y z
N MET A 1 13.13 -4.14 -23.07
CA MET A 1 13.61 -2.75 -23.23
C MET A 1 13.63 -2.10 -21.84
N TRP A 2 14.69 -1.40 -21.45
CA TRP A 2 14.80 -0.77 -20.11
C TRP A 2 14.26 0.67 -20.10
N ASN A 3 14.00 1.23 -18.91
CA ASN A 3 13.52 2.61 -18.73
C ASN A 3 12.30 2.97 -19.61
N THR A 4 11.42 2.00 -19.87
CA THR A 4 10.22 2.19 -20.69
C THR A 4 9.09 1.30 -20.20
N PHE A 5 7.91 1.49 -20.76
CA PHE A 5 6.82 0.53 -20.60
C PHE A 5 7.03 -0.69 -21.51
N ASP A 6 7.09 -1.88 -20.92
CA ASP A 6 7.24 -3.14 -21.64
C ASP A 6 5.86 -3.70 -22.02
N THR A 7 5.46 -3.47 -23.26
CA THR A 7 4.15 -3.87 -23.80
C THR A 7 3.96 -5.38 -23.86
N ASN A 8 5.03 -6.16 -24.01
CA ASN A 8 4.95 -7.62 -24.10
C ASN A 8 4.51 -8.25 -22.78
N TYR A 9 4.90 -7.64 -21.66
CA TYR A 9 4.57 -8.13 -20.32
C TYR A 9 3.59 -7.22 -19.57
N ASN A 10 3.19 -6.09 -20.17
CA ASN A 10 2.35 -5.07 -19.55
C ASN A 10 2.91 -4.59 -18.19
N ILE A 11 4.21 -4.30 -18.16
CA ILE A 11 4.97 -3.89 -16.96
C ILE A 11 5.72 -2.60 -17.26
N ASP A 12 5.62 -1.63 -16.37
CA ASP A 12 6.48 -0.45 -16.37
C ASP A 12 7.86 -0.82 -15.84
N ARG A 13 8.91 -0.50 -16.60
CA ARG A 13 10.29 -0.70 -16.20
C ARG A 13 10.99 0.61 -15.88
N ARG A 14 10.30 1.75 -15.83
CA ARG A 14 10.89 3.03 -15.40
C ARG A 14 11.03 3.06 -13.89
N THR A 15 11.99 3.78 -13.34
CA THR A 15 11.95 4.04 -11.89
C THR A 15 10.90 5.11 -11.60
N ALA A 16 10.20 4.99 -10.47
CA ALA A 16 9.35 6.03 -9.91
C ALA A 16 10.16 7.00 -9.03
N ASN A 17 11.44 6.71 -8.79
CA ASN A 17 12.37 7.62 -8.13
C ASN A 17 12.58 8.89 -8.98
N PRO A 18 12.64 10.09 -8.36
CA PRO A 18 12.92 11.35 -9.04
C PRO A 18 14.21 11.40 -9.88
N ILE A 19 15.14 10.46 -9.71
CA ILE A 19 16.34 10.34 -10.54
C ILE A 19 16.03 10.07 -12.03
N GLY A 20 14.81 9.62 -12.36
CA GLY A 20 14.29 9.50 -13.72
C GLY A 20 14.62 8.17 -14.40
N SER A 21 15.87 7.96 -14.82
CA SER A 21 16.31 6.72 -15.49
C SER A 21 17.48 6.08 -14.76
N TYR A 22 17.45 4.76 -14.58
CA TYR A 22 18.60 4.02 -14.07
C TYR A 22 19.58 3.66 -15.19
N VAL A 23 20.85 3.52 -14.82
CA VAL A 23 21.94 3.20 -15.76
C VAL A 23 21.87 1.74 -16.18
N ILE A 24 22.22 1.46 -17.44
CA ILE A 24 22.42 0.11 -17.95
C ILE A 24 23.93 -0.11 -18.12
N ASP A 25 24.45 -1.21 -17.59
CA ASP A 25 25.87 -1.54 -17.70
C ASP A 25 26.26 -1.99 -19.12
N THR A 26 27.57 -2.16 -19.35
CA THR A 26 28.11 -2.58 -20.65
C THR A 26 27.69 -4.00 -21.05
N LYS A 27 27.15 -4.80 -20.11
CA LYS A 27 26.64 -6.15 -20.35
C LYS A 27 25.11 -6.15 -20.58
N GLY A 28 24.46 -5.00 -20.53
CA GLY A 28 23.04 -4.84 -20.79
C GLY A 28 22.14 -5.01 -19.55
N TYR A 29 22.70 -5.02 -18.34
CA TYR A 29 21.94 -5.16 -17.10
C TYR A 29 21.67 -3.82 -16.42
N PRO A 30 20.48 -3.64 -15.82
CA PRO A 30 20.18 -2.44 -15.04
C PRO A 30 21.08 -2.36 -13.80
N LEU A 31 21.47 -1.15 -13.41
CA LEU A 31 22.19 -0.86 -12.19
C LEU A 31 21.27 -0.20 -11.17
N ASN A 32 21.33 -0.67 -9.93
CA ASN A 32 20.56 -0.13 -8.81
C ASN A 32 20.87 1.36 -8.63
N PRO A 33 19.85 2.24 -8.64
CA PRO A 33 20.04 3.69 -8.60
C PRO A 33 20.68 4.20 -7.30
N LEU A 34 20.63 3.42 -6.21
CA LEU A 34 21.29 3.78 -4.95
C LEU A 34 22.68 3.15 -4.78
N GLY A 35 23.23 2.56 -5.84
CA GLY A 35 24.58 2.01 -5.85
C GLY A 35 24.64 0.51 -5.57
N ARG A 36 25.85 0.03 -5.35
CA ARG A 36 26.13 -1.41 -5.18
C ARG A 36 25.60 -1.91 -3.84
N THR A 37 24.89 -3.03 -3.87
CA THR A 37 24.51 -3.82 -2.69
C THR A 37 25.50 -4.96 -2.43
N GLY A 38 26.38 -5.26 -3.39
CA GLY A 38 27.38 -6.33 -3.29
C GLY A 38 26.88 -7.68 -3.78
N LEU A 39 25.68 -7.73 -4.37
CA LEU A 39 25.09 -8.93 -4.94
C LEU A 39 24.57 -8.66 -6.37
N CYS A 40 25.11 -9.36 -7.36
CA CYS A 40 24.62 -9.29 -8.74
C CYS A 40 23.42 -10.22 -8.98
N GLY A 41 22.70 -9.98 -10.08
CA GLY A 41 21.51 -10.76 -10.47
C GLY A 41 20.22 -10.20 -9.89
N ARG A 42 19.12 -10.97 -9.94
CA ARG A 42 17.83 -10.53 -9.36
C ARG A 42 17.64 -10.88 -7.89
N GLY A 43 18.42 -11.84 -7.37
CA GLY A 43 18.15 -12.45 -6.08
C GLY A 43 16.72 -13.00 -6.03
N ASP A 44 16.01 -12.69 -4.94
CA ASP A 44 14.63 -13.13 -4.70
C ASP A 44 13.56 -12.26 -5.37
N LEU A 45 13.96 -11.15 -6.00
CA LEU A 45 13.02 -10.27 -6.68
C LEU A 45 12.54 -10.88 -8.01
N LYS A 46 11.25 -10.68 -8.30
CA LYS A 46 10.60 -11.28 -9.47
C LYS A 46 11.15 -10.74 -10.78
N ARG A 47 11.51 -9.45 -10.81
CA ARG A 47 11.89 -8.72 -12.02
C ARG A 47 13.29 -8.16 -11.89
N TRP A 48 13.97 -8.04 -13.03
CA TRP A 48 15.15 -7.18 -13.18
C TRP A 48 14.71 -5.70 -13.11
N ALA A 49 15.62 -4.86 -12.63
CA ALA A 49 15.38 -3.46 -12.31
C ALA A 49 14.30 -3.27 -11.23
N VAL A 50 13.37 -2.36 -11.45
CA VAL A 50 12.33 -2.01 -10.50
C VAL A 50 11.33 -3.14 -10.27
N ASN A 51 11.02 -3.37 -9.01
CA ASN A 51 9.90 -4.19 -8.54
C ASN A 51 8.97 -3.29 -7.73
N TYR A 52 7.73 -3.13 -8.18
CA TYR A 52 6.78 -2.26 -7.50
C TYR A 52 5.95 -3.00 -6.46
N GLN A 53 5.78 -2.37 -5.31
CA GLN A 53 4.85 -2.79 -4.26
C GLN A 53 4.02 -1.61 -3.79
N THR A 54 2.69 -1.72 -3.86
CA THR A 54 1.81 -0.64 -3.42
C THR A 54 1.21 -0.96 -2.06
N HIS A 55 1.37 -0.04 -1.10
CA HIS A 55 0.64 -0.04 0.17
C HIS A 55 -0.75 0.56 -0.06
N LEU A 56 -1.78 -0.18 0.34
CA LEU A 56 -3.17 0.25 0.35
C LEU A 56 -3.56 0.62 1.77
N VAL A 57 -3.67 1.91 2.04
CA VAL A 57 -4.01 2.44 3.36
C VAL A 57 -5.47 2.86 3.40
N ILE A 58 -6.30 2.01 3.99
CA ILE A 58 -7.69 2.34 4.29
C ILE A 58 -7.75 2.77 5.76
N MET A 59 -8.18 4.01 6.00
CA MET A 59 -8.26 4.58 7.34
C MET A 59 -9.60 5.29 7.58
N CYS A 60 -10.11 5.20 8.79
CA CYS A 60 -11.28 5.95 9.23
C CYS A 60 -11.07 6.58 10.61
N SER A 61 -11.74 7.71 10.83
CA SER A 61 -11.75 8.39 12.11
C SER A 61 -12.39 7.49 13.17
N THR A 62 -11.84 7.55 14.39
CA THR A 62 -12.39 6.90 15.58
C THR A 62 -13.48 7.76 16.25
N ASN A 63 -13.79 8.94 15.69
CA ASN A 63 -14.53 10.04 16.31
C ASN A 63 -13.82 10.68 17.52
N GLU A 64 -12.64 10.21 17.90
CA GLU A 64 -11.85 10.82 18.97
C GLU A 64 -10.93 11.91 18.42
N ILE A 65 -10.85 13.02 19.16
CA ILE A 65 -9.96 14.14 18.85
C ILE A 65 -8.98 14.32 20.00
N LYS A 66 -7.69 14.43 19.67
CA LYS A 66 -6.64 14.72 20.64
C LYS A 66 -5.73 15.81 20.11
N SER A 67 -5.46 16.82 20.95
CA SER A 67 -4.67 18.00 20.56
C SER A 67 -5.17 18.67 19.27
N GLY A 68 -6.49 18.71 19.07
CA GLY A 68 -7.11 19.32 17.89
C GLY A 68 -7.02 18.48 16.60
N LYS A 69 -6.56 17.23 16.67
CA LYS A 69 -6.42 16.33 15.53
C LYS A 69 -7.25 15.06 15.73
N GLU A 70 -7.86 14.56 14.66
CA GLU A 70 -8.57 13.28 14.68
C GLU A 70 -7.60 12.12 14.89
N ILE A 71 -8.05 11.15 15.67
CA ILE A 71 -7.40 9.85 15.81
C ILE A 71 -8.01 8.90 14.78
N PHE A 72 -7.15 8.25 14.02
CA PHE A 72 -7.56 7.28 13.00
C PHE A 72 -7.19 5.85 13.39
N GLN A 73 -7.98 4.92 12.87
CA GLN A 73 -7.67 3.49 12.82
C GLN A 73 -7.46 3.05 11.36
N TYR A 74 -6.68 1.99 11.19
CA TYR A 74 -6.24 1.49 9.89
C TYR A 74 -6.66 0.03 9.72
N ILE A 75 -7.03 -0.37 8.50
CA ILE A 75 -7.08 -1.79 8.16
C ILE A 75 -5.64 -2.31 8.18
N MET A 76 -5.33 -3.24 9.07
CA MET A 76 -4.01 -3.86 9.19
C MET A 76 -4.10 -5.37 9.17
N LYS A 77 -3.06 -6.03 8.66
CA LYS A 77 -2.90 -7.49 8.70
C LYS A 77 -2.02 -7.91 9.87
N LYS A 78 -2.44 -8.92 10.63
CA LYS A 78 -1.60 -9.69 11.55
C LYS A 78 -1.34 -11.08 10.96
N PRO A 79 -0.12 -11.37 10.45
CA PRO A 79 0.22 -12.70 9.97
C PRO A 79 0.18 -13.72 11.12
N LYS A 80 -0.18 -14.99 10.84
CA LYS A 80 -0.35 -16.03 11.88
C LYS A 80 0.90 -16.29 12.72
N ASN A 81 2.08 -16.16 12.10
CA ASN A 81 3.38 -16.46 12.71
C ASN A 81 4.24 -15.19 12.85
N ASP A 82 3.60 -14.02 12.89
CA ASP A 82 4.29 -12.75 13.07
C ASP A 82 3.56 -11.91 14.12
N ASP A 83 4.35 -11.37 15.03
CA ASP A 83 3.89 -10.51 16.10
C ASP A 83 3.63 -9.08 15.61
N TYR A 84 4.14 -8.72 14.43
CA TYR A 84 4.01 -7.40 13.85
C TYR A 84 2.80 -7.27 12.94
N TYR A 85 2.01 -6.22 13.16
CA TYR A 85 0.99 -5.75 12.24
C TYR A 85 1.65 -5.06 11.04
N ARG A 86 1.05 -5.24 9.87
CA ARG A 86 1.52 -4.70 8.60
C ARG A 86 0.38 -4.03 7.85
N LEU A 87 0.64 -2.95 7.13
CA LEU A 87 -0.35 -2.41 6.21
C LEU A 87 -0.56 -3.40 5.06
N PRO A 88 -1.80 -3.51 4.53
CA PRO A 88 -2.03 -4.27 3.32
C PRO A 88 -1.19 -3.72 2.17
N SER A 89 -0.42 -4.59 1.52
CA SER A 89 0.37 -4.22 0.34
C SER A 89 0.43 -5.37 -0.66
N THR A 90 0.59 -5.03 -1.93
CA THR A 90 0.61 -5.99 -3.05
C THR A 90 1.55 -5.53 -4.18
N SER A 91 2.10 -6.47 -4.94
CA SER A 91 2.99 -6.16 -6.07
C SER A 91 2.19 -5.61 -7.25
N THR A 92 2.61 -4.48 -7.82
CA THR A 92 1.95 -3.87 -8.99
C THR A 92 2.82 -3.97 -10.24
N THR A 93 2.24 -3.63 -11.40
CA THR A 93 2.97 -3.58 -12.68
C THR A 93 3.56 -2.22 -12.98
N GLY A 94 3.28 -1.21 -12.15
CA GLY A 94 3.73 0.18 -12.33
C GLY A 94 3.37 1.04 -11.13
N ALA A 95 3.94 2.24 -11.06
CA ALA A 95 3.62 3.24 -10.04
C ALA A 95 2.53 4.24 -10.48
N ASN A 96 2.06 4.16 -11.73
CA ASN A 96 0.95 5.00 -12.20
C ASN A 96 -0.40 4.45 -11.71
N MET A 97 -1.40 5.34 -11.56
CA MET A 97 -2.71 4.98 -11.01
C MET A 97 -3.42 3.88 -11.80
N SER A 98 -3.34 3.88 -13.14
CA SER A 98 -3.98 2.83 -13.96
C SER A 98 -3.44 1.42 -13.64
N ALA A 99 -2.12 1.28 -13.49
CA ALA A 99 -1.49 0.01 -13.11
C ALA A 99 -1.81 -0.38 -11.66
N ILE A 100 -1.87 0.62 -10.77
CA ILE A 100 -2.17 0.46 -9.35
C ILE A 100 -3.62 -0.01 -9.16
N GLU A 101 -4.61 0.69 -9.69
CA GLU A 101 -6.04 0.40 -9.54
C GLU A 101 -6.40 -1.00 -10.05
N LYS A 102 -5.84 -1.40 -11.19
CA LYS A 102 -5.99 -2.76 -11.76
C LYS A 102 -5.57 -3.85 -10.78
N THR A 103 -4.59 -3.56 -9.92
CA THR A 103 -4.09 -4.49 -8.90
C THR A 103 -4.81 -4.33 -7.56
N LEU A 104 -5.09 -3.09 -7.14
CA LEU A 104 -5.69 -2.81 -5.85
C LEU A 104 -7.17 -3.19 -5.77
N LYS A 105 -7.93 -3.09 -6.87
CA LYS A 105 -9.33 -3.54 -6.89
C LYS A 105 -9.50 -5.01 -6.48
N PRO A 106 -8.88 -5.99 -7.17
CA PRO A 106 -8.99 -7.40 -6.77
C PRO A 106 -8.32 -7.68 -5.42
N PHE A 107 -7.30 -6.90 -5.04
CA PHE A 107 -6.66 -7.05 -3.72
C PHE A 107 -7.59 -6.62 -2.58
N LEU A 108 -8.23 -5.45 -2.67
CA LEU A 108 -9.20 -4.97 -1.69
C LEU A 108 -10.44 -5.88 -1.64
N LEU A 109 -10.86 -6.43 -2.78
CA LEU A 109 -11.89 -7.45 -2.85
C LEU A 109 -11.53 -8.67 -1.99
N ASN A 110 -10.31 -9.17 -2.13
CA ASN A 110 -9.81 -10.32 -1.37
C ASN A 110 -9.72 -10.01 0.14
N ILE A 111 -9.29 -8.80 0.51
CA ILE A 111 -9.30 -8.34 1.91
C ILE A 111 -10.73 -8.38 2.44
N TYR A 112 -11.69 -7.81 1.71
CA TYR A 112 -13.10 -7.78 2.11
C TYR A 112 -13.70 -9.19 2.25
N GLN A 113 -13.44 -10.10 1.31
CA GLN A 113 -13.90 -11.48 1.38
C GLN A 113 -13.31 -12.22 2.58
N THR A 114 -12.00 -12.06 2.81
CA THR A 114 -11.29 -12.66 3.95
C THR A 114 -11.80 -12.10 5.28
N TRP A 115 -12.09 -10.79 5.33
CA TRP A 115 -12.61 -10.14 6.51
C TRP A 115 -14.01 -10.65 6.86
N ASN A 116 -14.90 -10.75 5.87
CA ASN A 116 -16.31 -11.07 6.10
C ASN A 116 -16.63 -12.57 5.96
N ASN A 117 -15.62 -13.43 5.72
CA ASN A 117 -15.79 -14.87 5.44
C ASN A 117 -16.83 -15.14 4.32
N LEU A 118 -16.71 -14.44 3.19
CA LEU A 118 -17.66 -14.51 2.08
C LEU A 118 -17.07 -15.19 0.84
N ASP A 119 -17.84 -16.08 0.21
CA ASP A 119 -17.47 -16.74 -1.05
C ASP A 119 -17.80 -15.91 -2.31
N SER A 120 -18.70 -14.92 -2.20
CA SER A 120 -19.10 -14.05 -3.32
C SER A 120 -19.27 -12.60 -2.87
N ASN A 121 -19.03 -11.67 -3.79
CA ASN A 121 -18.89 -10.27 -3.42
C ASN A 121 -20.12 -9.41 -3.74
N ARG A 122 -21.09 -9.36 -2.82
CA ARG A 122 -22.29 -8.51 -2.96
C ARG A 122 -22.02 -6.99 -2.87
N ASN A 123 -20.83 -6.57 -2.43
CA ASN A 123 -20.47 -5.16 -2.24
C ASN A 123 -19.43 -4.66 -3.27
N GLU A 124 -19.34 -5.27 -4.46
CA GLU A 124 -18.34 -4.88 -5.47
C GLU A 124 -18.44 -3.40 -5.86
N MET A 125 -19.66 -2.86 -5.98
CA MET A 125 -19.86 -1.43 -6.27
C MET A 125 -19.23 -0.53 -5.21
N LYS A 126 -19.31 -0.89 -3.93
CA LYS A 126 -18.67 -0.12 -2.85
C LYS A 126 -17.15 -0.24 -2.89
N ILE A 127 -16.63 -1.41 -3.26
CA ILE A 127 -15.19 -1.60 -3.45
C ILE A 127 -14.71 -0.72 -4.61
N ASN A 128 -15.45 -0.66 -5.72
CA ASN A 128 -15.12 0.19 -6.86
C ASN A 128 -15.06 1.67 -6.48
N GLU A 129 -16.07 2.16 -5.75
CA GLU A 129 -16.11 3.53 -5.25
C GLU A 129 -14.88 3.85 -4.37
N ILE A 130 -14.45 2.94 -3.49
CA ILE A 130 -13.22 3.13 -2.70
C ILE A 130 -12.00 3.25 -3.62
N ILE A 131 -11.90 2.40 -4.64
CA ILE A 131 -10.79 2.40 -5.60
C ILE A 131 -10.77 3.70 -6.42
N GLU A 132 -11.92 4.17 -6.89
CA GLU A 132 -12.06 5.42 -7.66
C GLU A 132 -11.69 6.66 -6.86
N HIS A 133 -11.84 6.61 -5.53
CA HIS A 133 -11.48 7.69 -4.62
C HIS A 133 -10.11 7.51 -3.94
N LEU A 134 -9.30 6.54 -4.38
CA LEU A 134 -7.94 6.38 -3.86
C LEU A 134 -7.09 7.61 -4.19
N THR A 135 -6.46 8.17 -3.17
CA THR A 135 -5.48 9.24 -3.31
C THR A 135 -4.08 8.64 -3.37
N PHE A 136 -3.34 8.88 -4.46
CA PHE A 136 -1.91 8.65 -4.51
C PHE A 136 -1.17 9.63 -3.59
N VAL A 137 -0.35 9.12 -2.69
CA VAL A 137 0.36 9.93 -1.68
C VAL A 137 1.80 10.16 -2.09
N SER A 138 2.54 9.08 -2.34
CA SER A 138 3.97 9.14 -2.63
C SER A 138 4.45 7.84 -3.26
N THR A 139 5.63 7.91 -3.86
CA THR A 139 6.46 6.77 -4.21
C THR A 139 7.88 6.93 -3.66
N ALA A 140 8.57 5.83 -3.39
CA ALA A 140 9.94 5.86 -2.88
C ALA A 140 10.69 4.57 -3.22
N TYR A 141 12.03 4.67 -3.29
CA TYR A 141 12.90 3.51 -3.17
C TYR A 141 12.80 2.93 -1.76
N VAL A 142 12.78 1.60 -1.64
CA VAL A 142 12.77 0.92 -0.34
C VAL A 142 14.12 0.24 -0.14
N ASP A 143 14.80 0.57 0.96
CA ASP A 143 15.95 -0.19 1.42
C ASP A 143 15.48 -1.55 1.96
N ASP A 144 15.41 -2.54 1.07
CA ASP A 144 14.94 -3.89 1.36
C ASP A 144 16.11 -4.86 1.21
N PRO A 145 16.28 -5.84 2.13
CA PRO A 145 17.37 -6.81 2.07
C PRO A 145 17.35 -7.68 0.79
N LYS A 146 16.26 -7.69 0.02
CA LYS A 146 16.17 -8.37 -1.28
C LYS A 146 16.80 -7.58 -2.43
N ASN A 147 17.16 -6.31 -2.20
CA ASN A 147 17.75 -5.48 -3.24
C ASN A 147 19.13 -6.00 -3.65
N THR A 148 19.37 -5.99 -4.95
CA THR A 148 20.62 -6.40 -5.59
C THR A 148 21.20 -5.24 -6.40
N ASP A 149 22.37 -5.44 -6.99
CA ASP A 149 22.95 -4.51 -7.97
C ASP A 149 22.07 -4.35 -9.22
N ASN A 150 21.16 -5.30 -9.50
CA ASN A 150 20.37 -5.32 -10.74
C ASN A 150 18.84 -5.41 -10.55
N ALA A 151 18.35 -5.46 -9.32
CA ALA A 151 16.92 -5.48 -9.02
C ALA A 151 16.67 -4.83 -7.66
N TRP A 152 15.64 -3.99 -7.56
CA TRP A 152 15.31 -3.29 -6.32
C TRP A 152 13.81 -3.09 -6.15
N LEU A 153 13.40 -2.81 -4.91
CA LEU A 153 12.03 -2.54 -4.53
C LEU A 153 11.76 -1.03 -4.56
N GLU A 154 10.67 -0.64 -5.19
CA GLU A 154 10.07 0.69 -5.07
C GLU A 154 8.64 0.54 -4.58
N THR A 155 8.22 1.43 -3.70
CA THR A 155 6.87 1.44 -3.16
C THR A 155 6.05 2.61 -3.66
N SER A 156 4.75 2.39 -3.79
CA SER A 156 3.74 3.44 -3.91
C SER A 156 2.82 3.38 -2.70
N ILE A 157 2.29 4.52 -2.29
CA ILE A 157 1.35 4.62 -1.17
C ILE A 157 0.06 5.22 -1.73
N CYS A 158 -1.02 4.45 -1.66
CA CYS A 158 -2.36 4.90 -2.02
C CYS A 158 -3.24 4.80 -0.78
N CYS A 159 -4.07 5.83 -0.55
CA CYS A 159 -4.92 5.87 0.63
C CYS A 159 -6.35 6.25 0.31
N TYR A 160 -7.25 5.74 1.13
CA TYR A 160 -8.64 6.17 1.20
C TYR A 160 -8.93 6.50 2.66
N ILE A 161 -9.51 7.67 2.88
CA ILE A 161 -9.73 8.25 4.20
C ILE A 161 -11.21 8.59 4.39
N GLN A 162 -11.78 8.13 5.51
CA GLN A 162 -13.10 8.55 5.98
C GLN A 162 -12.93 9.35 7.28
N THR A 163 -13.06 10.67 7.21
CA THR A 163 -12.94 11.62 8.34
C THR A 163 -14.33 12.06 8.82
N ASP A 164 -14.46 12.39 10.11
CA ASP A 164 -15.69 12.97 10.66
C ASP A 164 -15.72 14.50 10.54
N LEU A 165 -14.55 15.14 10.46
CA LEU A 165 -14.41 16.59 10.26
C LEU A 165 -14.92 17.06 8.89
N SER A 166 -15.04 16.17 7.90
CA SER A 166 -15.54 16.50 6.56
C SER A 166 -17.02 16.18 6.33
N LYS A 167 -17.84 15.91 7.37
CA LYS A 167 -19.28 15.65 7.24
C LYS A 167 -20.08 16.76 6.52
N ASN A 168 -19.47 17.93 6.28
CA ASN A 168 -20.04 19.07 5.54
C ASN A 168 -19.52 19.25 4.09
N ILE A 169 -18.65 18.38 3.58
CA ILE A 169 -18.29 18.39 2.15
C ILE A 169 -19.04 17.23 1.49
N SER A 170 -19.77 17.53 0.43
CA SER A 170 -20.62 16.66 -0.40
C SER A 170 -19.89 15.51 -1.11
N SER A 171 -18.75 15.06 -0.58
CA SER A 171 -17.84 14.06 -1.12
C SER A 171 -17.54 12.96 -0.09
N ASN A 172 -18.38 12.78 0.92
CA ASN A 172 -18.35 11.54 1.68
C ASN A 172 -19.05 10.50 0.80
N PRO A 173 -18.35 9.50 0.25
CA PRO A 173 -19.00 8.45 -0.53
C PRO A 173 -20.08 7.80 0.34
N ALA A 174 -21.10 7.21 -0.28
CA ALA A 174 -22.22 6.52 0.39
C ALA A 174 -21.78 5.26 1.18
N ILE A 175 -20.50 5.16 1.53
CA ILE A 175 -19.82 4.01 2.09
C ILE A 175 -19.48 4.29 3.54
N ASP A 176 -20.11 3.51 4.41
CA ASP A 176 -19.68 3.35 5.78
C ASP A 176 -18.62 2.24 5.85
N LEU A 177 -17.35 2.62 6.05
CA LEU A 177 -16.25 1.67 6.21
C LEU A 177 -16.42 0.73 7.40
N ASN A 178 -17.01 1.19 8.51
CA ASN A 178 -17.23 0.35 9.69
C ASN A 178 -18.33 -0.68 9.43
N ARG A 179 -19.28 -0.38 8.55
CA ARG A 179 -20.27 -1.37 8.08
C ARG A 179 -19.69 -2.34 7.05
N LEU A 180 -18.77 -1.88 6.20
CA LEU A 180 -18.13 -2.71 5.17
C LEU A 180 -17.07 -3.66 5.76
N PHE A 181 -16.36 -3.20 6.80
CA PHE A 181 -15.36 -3.94 7.56
C PHE A 181 -15.74 -3.92 9.05
N PRO A 182 -16.74 -4.70 9.47
CA PRO A 182 -17.21 -4.69 10.85
C PRO A 182 -16.16 -5.21 11.82
N VAL A 183 -16.12 -4.66 13.03
CA VAL A 183 -15.30 -5.23 14.11
C VAL A 183 -15.83 -6.64 14.41
N LEU A 184 -14.97 -7.63 14.24
CA LEU A 184 -15.31 -9.03 14.45
C LEU A 184 -15.11 -9.44 15.91
N SER A 185 -15.84 -10.46 16.34
CA SER A 185 -15.69 -11.04 17.67
C SER A 185 -14.35 -11.77 17.81
N SER A 186 -13.83 -11.92 19.04
CA SER A 186 -12.52 -12.55 19.29
C SER A 186 -12.36 -13.98 18.75
N ASN A 187 -13.48 -14.65 18.47
CA ASN A 187 -13.51 -16.03 17.99
C ASN A 187 -13.44 -16.12 16.45
N GLU A 188 -13.64 -15.01 15.74
CA GLU A 188 -13.58 -14.93 14.28
C GLU A 188 -12.15 -14.67 13.80
N LYS A 189 -11.52 -15.68 13.19
CA LYS A 189 -10.12 -15.64 12.77
C LYS A 189 -9.95 -15.01 11.38
N THR A 190 -10.09 -13.70 11.29
CA THR A 190 -9.56 -12.92 10.15
C THR A 190 -8.11 -12.52 10.41
N SER A 191 -7.27 -12.50 9.36
CA SER A 191 -5.93 -11.91 9.48
C SER A 191 -5.95 -10.38 9.46
N TYR A 192 -7.08 -9.76 9.10
CA TYR A 192 -7.23 -8.31 8.99
C TYR A 192 -8.10 -7.76 10.11
N THR A 193 -7.71 -6.63 10.67
CA THR A 193 -8.46 -5.97 11.75
C THR A 193 -8.27 -4.45 11.67
N TRP A 194 -9.16 -3.72 12.35
CA TRP A 194 -8.96 -2.30 12.60
C TRP A 194 -7.90 -2.16 13.69
N HIS A 195 -6.90 -1.33 13.44
CA HIS A 195 -5.84 -1.10 14.40
C HIS A 195 -5.54 0.38 14.51
N GLN A 196 -5.63 0.92 15.72
CA GLN A 196 -5.11 2.23 16.06
C GLN A 196 -3.62 2.09 16.36
N VAL A 197 -2.79 2.74 15.54
CA VAL A 197 -1.34 2.64 15.67
C VAL A 197 -0.86 3.64 16.71
N THR A 198 -0.19 3.14 17.74
CA THR A 198 0.42 3.92 18.81
C THR A 198 1.93 3.70 18.82
N ARG A 199 2.63 4.44 19.68
CA ARG A 199 4.09 4.27 19.86
C ARG A 199 4.46 2.85 20.33
N THR A 200 3.57 2.17 21.05
CA THR A 200 3.81 0.83 21.60
C THR A 200 3.22 -0.30 20.75
N SER A 201 2.47 0.00 19.68
CA SER A 201 1.94 -1.02 18.78
C SER A 201 3.07 -1.83 18.15
N LYS A 202 2.91 -3.14 17.97
CA LYS A 202 3.91 -3.97 17.28
C LYS A 202 3.77 -3.77 15.76
N VAL A 203 4.43 -2.75 15.21
CA VAL A 203 4.43 -2.40 13.77
C VAL A 203 5.88 -2.16 13.33
N LEU A 204 6.26 -2.66 12.16
CA LEU A 204 7.59 -2.46 11.59
C LEU A 204 7.88 -0.97 11.36
N GLU A 205 9.16 -0.57 11.43
CA GLU A 205 9.51 0.86 11.29
C GLU A 205 9.15 1.42 9.91
N SER A 206 9.36 0.65 8.84
CA SER A 206 8.97 1.04 7.48
C SER A 206 7.46 1.30 7.34
N GLU A 207 6.63 0.50 8.00
CA GLU A 207 5.17 0.67 8.06
C GLU A 207 4.81 1.93 8.88
N ARG A 208 5.57 2.23 9.93
CA ARG A 208 5.40 3.49 10.70
C ARG A 208 5.74 4.71 9.87
N ASP A 209 6.75 4.65 9.02
CA ASP A 209 7.10 5.76 8.13
C ASP A 209 5.97 6.06 7.15
N VAL A 210 5.33 5.03 6.59
CA VAL A 210 4.11 5.18 5.77
C VAL A 210 3.00 5.86 6.58
N ILE A 211 2.74 5.40 7.80
CA ILE A 211 1.69 5.97 8.66
C ILE A 211 2.00 7.42 9.03
N ARG A 212 3.25 7.75 9.40
CA ARG A 212 3.67 9.13 9.72
C ARG A 212 3.50 10.05 8.52
N LEU A 213 3.85 9.59 7.32
CA LEU A 213 3.68 10.34 6.08
C LEU A 213 2.20 10.70 5.86
N ILE A 214 1.31 9.71 6.02
CA ILE A 214 -0.14 9.89 5.86
C ILE A 214 -0.69 10.79 6.96
N ALA A 215 -0.32 10.57 8.22
CA ALA A 215 -0.77 11.38 9.34
C ALA A 215 -0.36 12.85 9.19
N LYS A 216 0.87 13.10 8.71
CA LYS A 216 1.33 14.46 8.36
C LYS A 216 0.50 15.08 7.24
N ARG A 217 0.18 14.32 6.19
CA ARG A 217 -0.60 14.79 5.03
C ARG A 217 -2.03 15.17 5.42
N TYR A 218 -2.68 14.40 6.29
CA TYR A 218 -4.08 14.60 6.66
C TYR A 218 -4.28 15.28 8.02
N ASN A 219 -3.22 15.80 8.63
CA ASN A 219 -3.24 16.43 9.95
C ASN A 219 -3.88 15.55 11.05
N ALA A 220 -3.58 14.24 11.03
CA ALA A 220 -4.01 13.28 12.04
C ALA A 220 -3.11 13.32 13.29
N TYR A 221 -3.64 12.83 14.42
CA TYR A 221 -2.92 12.71 15.70
C TYR A 221 -1.81 11.65 15.65
#